data_AF-A0A923NW73-F1
#
_entry.id   AF-A0A923NW73-F1
#
_cell.length_a   1.000
_cell.length_b   1.000
_cell.length_c   1.000
_cell.angle_alpha   90.00
_cell.angle_beta   90.00
_cell.angle_gamma   90.00
#
_symmetry.space_group_name_H-M   'P 1'
#
loop_
_entity.id
_entity.type
_entity.pdbx_description
1 polymer ?
#
loop_
_entity_poly.entity_id
_entity_poly.type
_entity_poly.pdbx_seq_one_letter_code
_entity_poly.pdbx_strand_id
1 'polypeptide(L)'
;MKNKITFKYEKKVSNTLAYKLPMIITMALTLFCLLIVTLYIIGNYQNFLDESQNLLLSVLSYTSIFNMLLSIVLLAETIIKIVTEKYKFKNIVNMVMLTFFIILSFIFLIVSNVVNFISMGIN
;
A
#
# COMPACT_ATOMS: atom_id res chain seq x y z
N MET A 1 -15.46 49.31 2.70
CA MET A 1 -15.93 48.14 1.94
C MET A 1 -14.98 46.97 2.19
N LYS A 2 -15.43 45.91 2.87
CA LYS A 2 -14.64 44.68 3.07
C LYS A 2 -14.89 43.74 1.88
N ASN A 3 -13.92 43.61 0.99
CA ASN A 3 -13.92 42.55 -0.03
C ASN A 3 -13.74 41.20 0.66
N LYS A 4 -14.84 40.50 0.91
CA LYS A 4 -14.82 39.06 1.18
C LYS A 4 -14.59 38.36 -0.16
N ILE A 5 -13.34 38.03 -0.44
CA ILE A 5 -13.00 37.11 -1.54
C ILE A 5 -13.56 35.74 -1.14
N THR A 6 -14.69 35.39 -1.73
CA THR A 6 -15.34 34.09 -1.59
C THR A 6 -14.56 33.04 -2.38
N PHE A 7 -13.52 32.45 -1.77
CA PHE A 7 -12.99 31.15 -2.22
C PHE A 7 -13.93 30.04 -1.76
N LYS A 8 -15.08 29.97 -2.41
CA LYS A 8 -16.08 28.92 -2.21
C LYS A 8 -16.27 28.30 -3.59
N TYR A 9 -16.05 26.99 -3.71
CA TYR A 9 -16.51 26.10 -4.79
C TYR A 9 -15.54 25.39 -5.75
N GLU A 10 -14.20 25.46 -5.62
CA GLU A 10 -13.31 24.51 -6.37
C GLU A 10 -12.73 23.37 -5.52
N LYS A 11 -12.64 23.53 -4.19
CA LYS A 11 -11.88 22.64 -3.31
C LYS A 11 -12.52 21.27 -3.01
N LYS A 12 -13.81 21.08 -3.34
CA LYS A 12 -14.59 19.91 -2.88
C LYS A 12 -14.47 18.67 -3.77
N VAL A 13 -14.26 18.85 -5.07
CA VAL A 13 -14.16 17.73 -6.04
C VAL A 13 -12.73 17.18 -6.06
N SER A 14 -11.72 18.06 -6.06
CA SER A 14 -10.28 17.74 -5.98
C SER A 14 -9.94 16.77 -4.83
N ASN A 15 -10.38 17.08 -3.61
CA ASN A 15 -10.07 16.27 -2.42
C ASN A 15 -10.68 14.86 -2.46
N THR A 16 -11.73 14.65 -3.26
CA THR A 16 -12.42 13.35 -3.33
C THR A 16 -11.67 12.38 -4.24
N LEU A 17 -11.17 12.85 -5.37
CA LEU A 17 -10.34 12.07 -6.30
C LEU A 17 -8.94 11.84 -5.73
N ALA A 18 -8.34 12.87 -5.13
CA ALA A 18 -7.00 12.82 -4.54
C ALA A 18 -6.86 11.79 -3.41
N TYR A 19 -7.94 11.42 -2.72
CA TYR A 19 -7.91 10.39 -1.68
C TYR A 19 -8.43 9.03 -2.17
N LYS A 20 -9.47 9.01 -3.00
CA LYS A 20 -10.03 7.76 -3.51
C LYS A 20 -9.06 7.03 -4.42
N LEU A 21 -8.36 7.75 -5.31
CA LEU A 21 -7.46 7.13 -6.28
C LEU A 21 -6.27 6.46 -5.57
N PRO A 22 -5.53 7.12 -4.66
CA PRO A 22 -4.49 6.44 -3.88
C PRO A 22 -5.02 5.25 -3.08
N MET A 23 -6.21 5.34 -2.48
CA MET A 23 -6.79 4.20 -1.76
C MET A 23 -7.02 2.98 -2.67
N ILE A 24 -7.51 3.21 -3.90
CA ILE A 24 -7.66 2.16 -4.91
C ILE A 24 -6.30 1.60 -5.32
N ILE A 25 -5.31 2.47 -5.53
CA ILE A 25 -3.94 2.06 -5.87
C ILE A 25 -3.35 1.19 -4.74
N THR A 26 -3.47 1.59 -3.48
CA THR A 26 -3.01 0.81 -2.32
C THR A 26 -3.65 -0.58 -2.29
N MET A 27 -4.97 -0.65 -2.52
CA MET A 27 -5.67 -1.94 -2.58
C MET A 27 -5.19 -2.80 -3.76
N ALA A 28 -5.02 -2.20 -4.95
CA ALA A 28 -4.52 -2.90 -6.13
C ALA A 28 -3.09 -3.41 -5.93
N LEU A 29 -2.20 -2.61 -5.34
CA LEU A 29 -0.82 -2.99 -5.01
C LEU A 29 -0.79 -4.12 -3.99
N THR A 30 -1.68 -4.09 -2.99
CA THR A 30 -1.79 -5.17 -2.01
C THR A 30 -2.21 -6.49 -2.67
N LEU A 31 -3.19 -6.45 -3.57
CA LEU A 31 -3.61 -7.61 -4.36
C LEU A 31 -2.49 -8.09 -5.30
N PHE A 32 -1.74 -7.16 -5.88
CA PHE A 32 -0.59 -7.48 -6.71
C PHE A 32 0.52 -8.19 -5.92
N CYS A 33 0.84 -7.75 -4.70
CA CYS A 33 1.77 -8.46 -3.81
C CYS A 33 1.30 -9.89 -3.51
N LEU A 34 0.01 -10.09 -3.22
CA LEU A 34 -0.56 -11.43 -3.02
C LEU A 34 -0.39 -12.31 -4.25
N LEU A 35 -0.66 -11.75 -5.44
CA LEU A 35 -0.47 -12.45 -6.70
C LEU A 35 1.00 -12.83 -6.93
N ILE A 36 1.95 -11.94 -6.63
CA ILE A 36 3.39 -12.26 -6.70
C ILE A 36 3.75 -13.41 -5.76
N VAL A 37 3.26 -13.40 -4.52
CA VAL A 37 3.49 -14.50 -3.57
C VAL A 37 2.94 -15.82 -4.12
N THR A 38 1.74 -15.81 -4.69
CA THR A 38 1.17 -17.01 -5.32
C THR A 38 2.02 -17.50 -6.50
N LEU A 39 2.47 -16.59 -7.38
CA LEU A 39 3.34 -16.94 -8.50
C LEU A 39 4.70 -17.49 -8.03
N TYR A 40 5.25 -16.94 -6.96
CA TYR A 40 6.48 -17.43 -6.35
C TYR A 40 6.31 -18.87 -5.85
N ILE A 41 5.23 -19.16 -5.12
CA ILE A 41 4.94 -20.51 -4.61
C ILE A 41 4.76 -21.50 -5.76
N ILE A 42 3.95 -21.16 -6.77
CA ILE A 42 3.72 -22.02 -7.93
C ILE A 42 5.01 -22.24 -8.71
N GLY A 43 5.78 -21.18 -8.94
CA GLY A 43 7.03 -21.25 -9.69
C GLY A 43 8.08 -22.13 -8.98
N ASN A 44 8.20 -22.04 -7.65
CA ASN A 44 9.04 -22.98 -6.89
C ASN A 44 8.53 -24.41 -6.99
N TYR A 45 7.21 -24.64 -6.88
CA TYR A 45 6.64 -25.98 -7.04
C TYR A 45 6.90 -26.58 -8.43
N GLN A 46 6.94 -25.74 -9.47
CA GLN A 46 7.24 -26.13 -10.85
C GLN A 46 8.74 -26.10 -11.19
N ASN A 47 9.62 -25.84 -10.23
CA ASN A 47 11.08 -25.69 -10.42
C ASN A 47 11.44 -24.69 -11.54
N PHE A 48 10.79 -23.52 -11.54
CA PHE A 48 11.17 -22.42 -12.41
C PHE A 48 12.60 -21.94 -12.11
N LEU A 49 13.23 -21.31 -13.10
CA LEU A 49 14.57 -20.73 -12.99
C LEU A 49 14.71 -19.81 -11.77
N ASP A 50 15.81 -19.96 -11.03
CA ASP A 50 16.11 -19.18 -9.84
C ASP A 50 16.12 -17.67 -10.10
N GLU A 51 16.61 -17.25 -11.28
CA GLU A 51 16.60 -15.84 -11.68
C GLU A 51 15.18 -15.26 -11.71
N SER A 52 14.21 -16.01 -12.23
CA SER A 52 12.80 -15.61 -12.26
C SER A 52 12.22 -15.53 -10.84
N GLN A 53 12.58 -16.46 -9.95
CA GLN A 53 12.14 -16.45 -8.56
C GLN A 53 12.73 -15.27 -7.78
N ASN A 54 14.02 -14.98 -7.96
CA ASN A 54 14.70 -13.84 -7.36
C ASN A 54 14.13 -12.50 -7.88
N LEU A 55 13.74 -12.44 -9.15
CA LEU A 55 13.06 -11.28 -9.70
C LEU A 55 11.68 -11.07 -9.06
N LEU A 56 10.89 -12.13 -8.88
CA LEU A 56 9.60 -12.06 -8.16
C LEU A 56 9.78 -11.55 -6.73
N LEU A 57 10.79 -12.04 -5.99
CA LEU A 57 11.09 -11.57 -4.63
C LEU A 57 11.53 -10.10 -4.62
N SER A 58 12.33 -9.68 -5.60
CA SER A 58 12.76 -8.27 -5.73
C SER A 58 11.58 -7.35 -6.02
N VAL A 59 10.69 -7.72 -6.95
CA VAL A 59 9.47 -6.97 -7.26
C VAL A 59 8.53 -6.93 -6.04
N LEU A 60 8.38 -8.03 -5.31
CA LEU A 60 7.62 -8.08 -4.06
C LEU A 60 8.18 -7.10 -3.03
N SER A 61 9.49 -7.07 -2.84
CA SER A 61 10.18 -6.17 -1.92
C SER A 61 9.91 -4.70 -2.27
N TYR A 62 10.18 -4.28 -3.51
CA TYR A 62 9.95 -2.88 -3.91
C TYR A 62 8.48 -2.47 -3.87
N THR A 63 7.58 -3.35 -4.32
CA THR A 63 6.13 -3.08 -4.32
C THR A 63 5.63 -2.94 -2.88
N SER A 64 6.09 -3.79 -1.96
CA SER A 64 5.69 -3.73 -0.57
C SER A 64 6.20 -2.47 0.13
N ILE A 65 7.44 -2.03 -0.13
CA ILE A 65 7.97 -0.74 0.37
C ILE A 65 7.11 0.42 -0.13
N PHE A 66 6.84 0.47 -1.44
CA PHE A 66 6.04 1.54 -2.03
C PHE A 66 4.62 1.57 -1.46
N ASN A 67 3.97 0.41 -1.36
CA ASN A 67 2.62 0.28 -0.82
C ASN A 67 2.56 0.66 0.67
N MET A 68 3.59 0.32 1.45
CA MET A 68 3.71 0.69 2.85
C MET A 68 3.80 2.22 3.02
N LEU A 69 4.70 2.88 2.28
CA LEU A 69 4.85 4.33 2.32
C LEU A 69 3.57 5.06 1.92
N LEU A 70 2.92 4.62 0.84
CA LEU A 70 1.66 5.18 0.39
C LEU A 70 0.56 5.01 1.45
N SER A 71 0.50 3.84 2.09
CA SER A 71 -0.47 3.56 3.16
C SER A 71 -0.24 4.43 4.39
N ILE A 72 1.01 4.71 4.77
CA ILE A 72 1.37 5.61 5.89
C ILE A 72 0.89 7.03 5.60
N VAL A 73 1.12 7.54 4.38
CA VAL A 73 0.66 8.88 3.98
C VAL A 73 -0.86 8.97 4.04
N LEU A 74 -1.57 7.96 3.50
CA LEU A 74 -3.04 7.92 3.55
C LEU A 74 -3.58 7.77 4.97
N LEU A 75 -2.85 7.06 5.84
CA LEU A 75 -3.23 6.92 7.25
C LEU A 75 -3.16 8.28 7.95
N ALA A 76 -2.08 9.05 7.74
CA ALA A 76 -1.96 10.41 8.27
C ALA A 76 -3.09 11.32 7.77
N GLU A 77 -3.42 11.29 6.47
CA GLU A 77 -4.58 12.03 5.95
C GLU A 77 -5.91 11.59 6.57
N THR A 78 -6.07 10.29 6.81
CA THR A 78 -7.28 9.72 7.42
C THR A 78 -7.43 10.18 8.86
N ILE A 79 -6.34 10.22 9.63
CA ILE A 79 -6.31 10.75 11.01
C ILE A 79 -6.72 12.22 11.02
N ILE A 80 -6.15 13.04 10.12
CA ILE A 80 -6.54 14.46 9.99
C ILE A 80 -8.05 14.56 9.72
N LYS A 81 -8.58 13.76 8.79
CA LYS A 81 -10.02 13.75 8.48
C LYS A 81 -10.90 13.35 9.66
N ILE A 82 -10.48 12.38 10.48
CA ILE A 82 -11.22 11.97 11.69
C ILE A 82 -11.31 13.14 12.67
N VAL A 83 -10.20 13.86 12.87
CA VAL A 83 -10.14 15.03 13.76
C VAL A 83 -10.99 16.19 13.22
N THR A 84 -10.92 16.48 11.92
CA THR A 84 -11.58 17.66 11.35
C THR A 84 -13.05 17.49 11.00
N GLU A 85 -13.48 16.31 10.52
CA GLU A 85 -14.84 16.09 10.00
C GLU A 85 -15.79 15.39 10.98
N LYS A 86 -15.39 15.27 12.27
CA LYS A 86 -16.00 14.42 13.30
C LYS A 86 -15.92 12.92 12.95
N TYR A 87 -16.02 12.07 13.97
CA TYR A 87 -15.94 10.61 13.87
C TYR A 87 -17.02 10.04 12.93
N LYS A 88 -16.64 9.82 11.67
CA LYS A 88 -17.45 9.07 10.69
C LYS A 88 -16.96 7.63 10.66
N PHE A 89 -17.89 6.68 10.77
CA PHE A 89 -17.61 5.23 10.74
C PHE A 89 -16.70 4.85 9.55
N LYS A 90 -16.96 5.40 8.36
CA LYS A 90 -16.14 5.17 7.16
C LYS A 90 -14.65 5.51 7.34
N ASN A 91 -14.33 6.59 8.06
CA ASN A 91 -12.95 6.99 8.26
C ASN A 91 -12.23 6.05 9.24
N ILE A 92 -12.95 5.50 10.23
CA ILE A 92 -12.43 4.48 11.15
C ILE A 92 -12.14 3.18 10.39
N VAL A 93 -13.06 2.72 9.54
CA VAL A 93 -12.84 1.54 8.69
C VAL A 93 -11.62 1.74 7.79
N ASN A 94 -11.50 2.90 7.13
CA ASN A 94 -10.32 3.20 6.32
C ASN A 94 -9.02 3.19 7.13
N MET A 95 -9.04 3.74 8.34
CA MET A 95 -7.88 3.74 9.24
C MET A 95 -7.44 2.30 9.59
N VAL A 96 -8.39 1.44 9.97
CA VAL A 96 -8.11 0.01 10.26
C VAL A 96 -7.55 -0.69 9.03
N MET A 97 -8.15 -0.49 7.85
CA MET A 97 -7.69 -1.08 6.59
C MET A 97 -6.27 -0.62 6.22
N LEU A 98 -5.95 0.67 6.36
CA LEU A 98 -4.62 1.20 6.07
C LEU A 98 -3.57 0.65 7.03
N THR A 99 -3.88 0.55 8.33
CA THR A 99 -3.01 -0.11 9.31
C THR A 99 -2.75 -1.57 8.94
N PHE A 100 -3.80 -2.30 8.53
CA PHE A 100 -3.66 -3.66 8.03
C PHE A 100 -2.74 -3.74 6.80
N PHE A 101 -2.90 -2.85 5.82
CA PHE A 101 -2.03 -2.81 4.63
C PHE A 101 -0.57 -2.50 4.96
N ILE A 102 -0.30 -1.64 5.95
CA ILE A 102 1.06 -1.36 6.42
C ILE A 102 1.68 -2.63 7.00
N ILE A 103 0.97 -3.30 7.92
CA ILE A 103 1.45 -4.53 8.57
C ILE A 103 1.69 -5.62 7.52
N LEU A 104 0.75 -5.80 6.60
CA LEU A 104 0.86 -6.81 5.55
C LEU A 104 2.02 -6.53 4.58
N SER A 105 2.21 -5.25 4.21
CA SER A 105 3.35 -4.86 3.36
C SER A 105 4.68 -5.07 4.08
N PHE A 106 4.74 -4.81 5.39
CA PHE A 106 5.91 -5.10 6.19
C PHE A 106 6.22 -6.61 6.25
N ILE A 107 5.20 -7.46 6.37
CA ILE A 107 5.36 -8.92 6.30
C ILE A 107 5.93 -9.33 4.94
N PHE A 108 5.38 -8.83 3.82
CA PHE A 108 5.90 -9.14 2.49
C PHE A 108 7.36 -8.72 2.31
N LEU A 109 7.72 -7.55 2.83
CA LEU A 109 9.10 -7.08 2.80
C LEU A 109 10.03 -8.05 3.56
N ILE A 110 9.67 -8.44 4.78
CA ILE A 110 10.44 -9.41 5.57
C ILE A 110 10.57 -10.73 4.83
N VAL A 111 9.46 -11.28 4.33
CA VAL A 111 9.45 -12.55 3.61
C VAL A 111 10.39 -12.49 2.41
N SER A 112 10.31 -11.44 1.59
CA SER A 112 11.18 -11.30 0.42
C SER A 112 12.66 -11.26 0.79
N ASN A 113 13.02 -10.53 1.85
CA ASN A 113 14.41 -10.38 2.28
C ASN A 113 14.96 -11.63 2.98
N VAL A 114 14.15 -12.29 3.81
CA VAL A 114 14.54 -13.55 4.48
C VAL A 114 14.76 -14.65 3.45
N VAL A 115 13.87 -14.79 2.48
CA VAL A 115 14.02 -15.78 1.41
C VAL A 115 15.27 -15.50 0.58
N ASN A 116 15.51 -14.24 0.20
CA ASN A 116 16.73 -13.84 -0.51
C ASN A 116 18.00 -14.10 0.31
N PHE A 117 17.98 -13.85 1.62
CA PHE A 117 19.11 -14.12 2.50
C PHE A 117 19.42 -15.62 2.59
N ILE A 118 18.39 -16.45 2.73
CA ILE A 118 18.53 -17.91 2.78
C ILE A 118 19.05 -18.43 1.43
N SER A 119 18.53 -17.96 0.30
CA SER A 119 18.98 -18.41 -1.02
C SER A 119 20.43 -18.02 -1.30
N MET A 120 20.87 -16.84 -0.86
CA MET A 120 22.28 -16.42 -0.98
C MET A 120 23.23 -17.18 -0.07
N GLY A 121 22.78 -17.64 1.10
CA GLY A 121 23.60 -18.40 2.05
C GLY A 121 23.72 -19.90 1.74
N ILE A 122 22.93 -20.41 0.78
CA ILE A 122 22.99 -21.81 0.32
C ILE A 122 23.93 -21.97 -0.89
N ASN A 123 24.34 -20.87 -1.53
CA ASN A 123 25.40 -20.85 -2.57
C ASN A 123 26.80 -20.75 -1.95
#